data_AF-A0A6P2WQY3-F1
#
_entry.id   AF-A0A6P2WQY3-F1
#
_cell.length_a   1.000
_cell.length_b   1.000
_cell.length_c   1.000
_cell.angle_alpha   90.00
_cell.angle_beta   90.00
_cell.angle_gamma   90.00
#
_symmetry.space_group_name_H-M   'P 1'
#
loop_
_entity.id
_entity.type
_entity.pdbx_description
1 polymer ?
#
loop_
_entity_poly.entity_id
_entity_poly.type
_entity_poly.pdbx_seq_one_letter_code
_entity_poly.pdbx_strand_id
1 'polypeptide(L)' 'MPTITVTPEITPAVLTTDQAAVYLGIAPRTLEQWRSNRHQRIPFVKIGGRVRYRLKDLDAWIASRVVEA' A
#
# COMPACT_ATOMS: atom_id res chain seq x y z
N MET A 1 30.39 1.13 22.69
CA MET A 1 29.11 1.82 22.45
C MET A 1 28.68 1.59 21.00
N PRO A 2 27.52 0.98 20.77
CA PRO A 2 26.68 1.33 19.62
C PRO A 2 25.37 1.92 20.12
N THR A 3 25.15 3.21 19.89
CA THR A 3 23.85 3.85 20.08
C THR A 3 22.96 3.43 18.92
N ILE A 4 22.17 2.37 19.13
CA ILE A 4 21.00 2.12 18.27
C ILE A 4 19.92 3.13 18.67
N THR A 5 19.88 4.26 17.98
CA THR A 5 18.74 5.18 18.06
C THR A 5 17.57 4.53 17.35
N VAL A 6 16.88 3.61 18.02
CA VAL A 6 15.53 3.19 17.62
C VAL A 6 14.62 4.34 18.00
N THR A 7 14.57 5.35 17.13
CA THR A 7 13.43 6.26 17.08
C THR A 7 12.20 5.35 16.97
N PRO A 8 11.17 5.45 17.84
CA PRO A 8 9.88 4.91 17.48
C PRO A 8 9.41 5.74 16.28
N GLU A 9 9.85 5.33 15.10
CA GLU A 9 9.28 5.75 13.84
C GLU A 9 7.80 5.42 13.96
N ILE A 10 7.00 6.43 14.29
CA ILE A 10 5.59 6.39 13.98
C ILE A 10 5.58 6.46 12.46
N THR A 11 5.87 5.31 11.84
CA THR A 11 5.76 5.11 10.41
C THR A 11 4.33 5.52 10.12
N PRO A 12 4.08 6.55 9.29
CA PRO A 12 2.79 6.60 8.66
C PRO A 12 2.77 5.35 7.79
N ALA A 13 2.27 4.24 8.36
CA ALA A 13 2.22 2.92 7.76
C ALA A 13 1.21 2.89 6.59
N VAL A 14 1.04 4.02 5.90
CA VAL A 14 -0.01 4.43 4.98
C VAL A 14 0.65 5.16 3.80
N LEU A 15 0.96 4.42 2.74
CA LEU A 15 1.46 4.87 1.45
C LEU A 15 0.37 5.64 0.68
N THR A 16 0.77 6.55 -0.21
CA THR A 16 -0.16 7.16 -1.18
C THR A 16 -0.38 6.21 -2.35
N THR A 17 -1.33 6.54 -3.26
CA THR A 17 -1.52 5.77 -4.50
C THR A 17 -0.23 5.63 -5.29
N ASP A 18 0.53 6.71 -5.44
CA ASP A 18 1.78 6.71 -6.20
C ASP A 18 2.82 5.77 -5.56
N GLN A 19 3.00 5.90 -4.24
CA GLN A 19 3.89 5.04 -3.48
C GLN A 19 3.47 3.56 -3.51
N ALA A 20 2.17 3.27 -3.42
CA ALA A 20 1.65 1.91 -3.55
C ALA A 20 1.85 1.36 -4.97
N ALA A 21 1.77 2.21 -6.00
CA ALA A 21 2.03 1.84 -7.38
C ALA A 21 3.50 1.41 -7.57
N VAL A 22 4.42 2.24 -7.08
CA VAL A 22 5.86 1.96 -7.06
C VAL A 22 6.15 0.68 -6.29
N TYR A 23 5.53 0.50 -5.12
CA TYR A 23 5.70 -0.68 -4.29
C TYR A 23 5.22 -1.97 -4.98
N LEU A 24 4.09 -1.93 -5.69
CA LEU A 24 3.61 -3.06 -6.50
C LEU A 24 4.36 -3.23 -7.83
N GLY A 25 5.18 -2.25 -8.23
CA GLY A 25 5.79 -2.22 -9.56
C GLY A 25 4.80 -1.99 -10.70
N ILE A 26 3.65 -1.35 -10.43
CA ILE A 26 2.61 -1.05 -11.42
C ILE A 26 2.46 0.45 -11.64
N ALA A 27 1.83 0.84 -12.76
CA ALA A 27 1.50 2.24 -13.00
C ALA A 27 0.39 2.73 -12.04
N PRO A 28 0.45 3.97 -11.53
CA PRO A 28 -0.62 4.55 -10.70
C PRO A 28 -1.96 4.60 -11.45
N ARG A 29 -1.92 4.77 -12.78
CA ARG A 29 -3.09 4.66 -13.66
C ARG A 29 -3.76 3.28 -13.57
N THR A 30 -2.99 2.21 -13.37
CA THR A 30 -3.53 0.86 -13.16
C THR A 30 -4.25 0.76 -11.81
N LEU A 31 -3.72 1.36 -10.75
CA LEU A 31 -4.41 1.47 -9.46
C LEU A 31 -5.72 2.26 -9.58
N GLU A 32 -5.73 3.36 -10.33
CA GLU A 32 -6.94 4.13 -10.60
C GLU A 32 -7.96 3.32 -11.41
N GLN A 33 -7.52 2.57 -12.43
CA GLN A 33 -8.38 1.64 -13.15
C GLN A 33 -8.95 0.56 -12.23
N TRP A 34 -8.17 0.01 -11.32
CA TRP A 34 -8.66 -0.97 -10.34
C TRP A 34 -9.71 -0.37 -9.40
N ARG A 35 -9.57 0.90 -9.02
CA ARG A 35 -10.61 1.64 -8.28
C ARG A 35 -11.88 1.83 -9.11
N SER A 36 -11.75 2.27 -10.37
CA SER A 36 -12.90 2.55 -11.25
C SER A 36 -13.64 1.29 -11.67
N ASN A 37 -12.93 0.25 -12.09
CA ASN A 37 -13.55 -1.02 -12.51
C ASN A 37 -14.08 -1.84 -11.33
N ARG A 38 -13.79 -1.44 -10.07
CA ARG A 38 -14.06 -2.20 -8.82
C ARG A 38 -13.62 -3.67 -8.86
N HIS A 39 -12.80 -4.05 -9.84
CA HIS A 39 -12.44 -5.43 -10.14
C HIS A 39 -11.39 -5.94 -9.14
N GLN A 40 -10.51 -5.03 -8.70
CA GLN A 40 -9.54 -5.26 -7.65
C GLN A 40 -9.90 -4.38 -6.45
N ARG A 41 -10.49 -4.98 -5.40
CA ARG A 41 -10.58 -4.33 -4.09
C ARG A 41 -9.21 -4.39 -3.42
N ILE A 42 -8.34 -3.42 -3.71
CA ILE A 42 -7.16 -3.22 -2.86
C ILE A 42 -7.64 -2.60 -1.56
N PRO A 43 -7.25 -3.14 -0.39
CA PRO A 43 -7.53 -2.51 0.88
C PRO A 43 -6.90 -1.12 0.94
N PHE A 44 -7.74 -0.09 1.02
CA PHE A 44 -7.33 1.29 1.16
C PHE A 44 -7.96 1.91 2.40
N VAL A 45 -7.20 2.77 3.07
CA VAL A 45 -7.62 3.53 4.23
C VAL A 45 -7.91 4.96 3.79
N LYS A 46 -9.15 5.42 4.00
CA LYS A 46 -9.53 6.80 3.73
C LYS A 46 -9.28 7.63 4.99
N ILE A 47 -8.30 8.53 4.93
CA ILE A 47 -7.96 9.44 6.04
C ILE A 47 -8.27 10.87 5.59
N GLY A 48 -9.27 11.51 6.21
CA GLY A 48 -9.59 12.92 5.95
C GLY A 48 -9.90 13.25 4.49
N GLY A 49 -10.51 12.33 3.74
CA GLY A 49 -10.82 12.50 2.32
C GLY A 49 -9.70 12.04 1.36
N ARG A 50 -8.48 11.78 1.86
CA ARG A 50 -7.39 11.23 1.05
C ARG A 50 -7.35 9.72 1.16
N VAL A 51 -7.09 9.05 0.04
CA VAL A 51 -6.89 7.60 0.01
C VAL A 51 -5.43 7.30 0.28
N ARG A 52 -5.18 6.48 1.28
CA ARG A 52 -3.86 5.91 1.57
C ARG A 52 -3.94 4.38 1.66
N TYR A 53 -2.80 3.72 1.53
CA TYR A 53 -2.66 2.27 1.49
C TYR A 53 -1.75 1.84 2.61
N ARG A 54 -2.21 0.93 3.46
CA ARG A 54 -1.29 0.43 4.47
C ARG A 54 -0.33 -0.57 3.87
N LEU A 55 0.95 -0.49 4.21
CA LEU A 55 1.94 -1.45 3.69
C LEU A 55 1.55 -2.88 4.09
N LYS A 56 1.09 -3.08 5.33
CA LYS A 56 0.62 -4.38 5.83
C LYS A 56 -0.62 -4.91 5.08
N ASP A 57 -1.55 -4.03 4.74
CA ASP A 57 -2.73 -4.38 3.95
C ASP A 57 -2.36 -4.66 2.49
N LEU A 58 -1.38 -3.94 1.95
CA LEU A 58 -0.86 -4.11 0.61
C LEU A 58 -0.10 -5.45 0.48
N ASP A 59 0.71 -5.78 1.48
CA ASP A 59 1.40 -7.07 1.62
C ASP A 59 0.40 -8.23 1.76
N ALA A 60 -0.59 -8.11 2.64
CA ALA A 60 -1.66 -9.11 2.77
C ALA A 60 -2.46 -9.28 1.47
N TRP A 61 -2.67 -8.19 0.72
CA TRP A 61 -3.32 -8.22 -0.57
C TRP A 61 -2.45 -8.90 -1.64
N ILE A 62 -1.14 -8.63 -1.67
CA ILE A 62 -0.19 -9.33 -2.53
C ILE A 62 -0.21 -10.82 -2.18
N ALA A 63 -0.07 -11.18 -0.90
CA ALA A 63 -0.11 -12.56 -0.42
C ALA A 63 -1.42 -13.28 -0.79
N SER A 64 -2.57 -12.59 -0.73
CA SER A 64 -3.85 -13.15 -1.18
C SER A 64 -3.97 -13.32 -2.71
N ARG A 65 -3.09 -12.68 -3.49
CA ARG A 65 -3.05 -12.71 -4.96
C ARG A 65 -1.86 -13.50 -5.52
N VAL A 66 -0.89 -13.88 -4.69
CA VAL A 66 0.16 -14.85 -5.06
C VAL A 66 -0.56 -16.17 -5.32
N VAL A 67 -0.88 -16.39 -6.59
CA VAL A 67 -1.18 -17.71 -7.12
C VAL A 67 0.19 -18.37 -7.22
N GLU A 68 0.49 -19.27 -6.29
CA GLU A 68 1.58 -20.22 -6.48
C GLU A 68 1.28 -21.00 -7.77
N ALA A 69 2.23 -20.95 -8.71
CA ALA A 69 2.14 -21.60 -10.01
C ALA A 69 2.55 -23.08 -9.91
#